data_AF-A0A7J8DPB3-F1
#
_entry.id   AF-A0A7J8DPB3-F1
#
_cell.length_a   1.000
_cell.length_b   1.000
_cell.length_c   1.000
_cell.angle_alpha   90.00
_cell.angle_beta   90.00
_cell.angle_gamma   90.00
#
_symmetry.space_group_name_H-M   'P 1'
#
loop_
_entity.id
_entity.type
_entity.pdbx_description
1 polymer ?
#
loop_
_entity_poly.entity_id
_entity_poly.type
_entity_poly.pdbx_seq_one_letter_code
_entity_poly.pdbx_strand_id
1 'polypeptide(L)'
;MLLELFYKVPHLTKECLVALRCGKECGDLKLALREEFCNLEEILSYQNTIFFGGDCISMIDYLFWPWFERLDVYGIADCVNHTPALRLWISAMKQDPTVCALLIDKNMFLGFLNLYFQNHPDAFDYGLSC
;
A
#
# COMPACT_ATOMS: atom_id res chain seq x y z
N MET A 1 0.79 3.81 19.73
CA MET A 1 0.57 4.99 18.87
C MET A 1 0.35 4.52 17.43
N LEU A 2 -0.46 5.20 16.59
CA LEU A 2 -0.79 4.75 15.21
C LEU A 2 0.44 4.36 14.37
N LEU A 3 1.53 5.13 14.46
CA LEU A 3 2.79 4.83 13.76
C LEU A 3 3.45 3.52 14.22
N GLU A 4 3.29 3.15 15.49
CA GLU A 4 3.79 1.89 16.06
C GLU A 4 2.95 0.68 15.63
N LEU A 5 1.71 0.89 15.18
CA LEU A 5 0.91 -0.16 14.53
C LEU A 5 1.29 -0.29 13.05
N PHE A 6 1.71 0.82 12.44
CA PHE A 6 2.02 0.86 11.01
C PHE A 6 3.44 0.41 10.65
N TYR A 7 4.42 0.48 11.56
CA TYR A 7 5.84 0.35 11.20
C TYR A 7 6.23 -0.93 10.45
N LYS A 8 5.49 -2.03 10.63
CA LYS A 8 5.73 -3.29 9.92
C LYS A 8 5.13 -3.32 8.52
N VAL A 9 4.07 -2.56 8.24
CA VAL A 9 3.37 -2.57 6.94
C VAL A 9 4.33 -2.24 5.77
N PRO A 10 5.19 -1.20 5.84
CA PRO A 10 6.18 -0.94 4.81
C PRO A 10 7.11 -2.12 4.52
N HIS A 11 7.59 -2.77 5.57
CA HIS A 11 8.51 -3.89 5.44
C HIS A 11 7.78 -5.12 4.87
N LEU A 12 6.64 -5.50 5.43
CA LEU A 12 5.88 -6.68 5.01
C LEU A 12 5.38 -6.56 3.56
N THR A 13 4.88 -5.38 3.16
CA THR A 13 4.47 -5.16 1.76
C THR A 13 5.63 -5.29 0.77
N LYS A 14 6.82 -4.77 1.14
CA LYS A 14 8.04 -4.93 0.35
C LYS A 14 8.49 -6.39 0.28
N GLU A 15 8.57 -7.10 1.40
CA GLU A 15 8.98 -8.50 1.42
C GLU A 15 8.01 -9.38 0.62
N CYS A 16 6.70 -9.10 0.68
CA CYS A 16 5.72 -9.79 -0.16
C CYS A 16 6.00 -9.57 -1.65
N LEU A 17 6.24 -8.32 -2.06
CA LEU A 17 6.62 -8.01 -3.44
C LEU A 17 7.87 -8.79 -3.86
N VAL A 18 8.92 -8.76 -3.05
CA VAL A 18 10.18 -9.47 -3.35
C VAL A 18 9.94 -10.98 -3.48
N ALA A 19 9.21 -11.59 -2.56
CA ALA A 19 8.88 -13.01 -2.60
C ALA A 19 8.15 -13.37 -3.91
N LEU A 20 7.09 -12.63 -4.25
CA LEU A 20 6.32 -12.85 -5.48
C LEU A 20 7.16 -12.67 -6.74
N ARG A 21 8.02 -11.64 -6.79
CA ARG A 21 8.90 -11.36 -7.95
C ARG A 21 10.00 -12.39 -8.12
N CYS A 22 10.43 -13.03 -7.02
CA CYS A 22 11.39 -14.14 -7.05
C CYS A 22 10.73 -15.52 -7.20
N GLY A 23 9.40 -15.61 -7.40
CA GLY A 23 8.68 -16.88 -7.51
C GLY A 23 8.71 -17.71 -6.22
N LYS A 24 8.83 -17.07 -5.06
CA LYS A 24 8.83 -17.72 -3.74
C LYS A 24 7.44 -17.70 -3.13
N GLU A 25 7.17 -18.69 -2.29
CA GLU A 25 5.97 -18.71 -1.44
C GLU A 25 5.93 -17.48 -0.52
N CYS A 26 4.74 -16.91 -0.39
CA CYS A 26 4.50 -15.66 0.33
C CYS A 26 3.36 -15.78 1.37
N GLY A 27 2.91 -17.01 1.67
CA GLY A 27 1.78 -17.27 2.56
C GLY A 27 1.94 -16.64 3.95
N ASP A 28 3.05 -16.94 4.62
CA ASP A 28 3.32 -16.43 5.99
C ASP A 28 3.46 -14.91 6.02
N LEU A 29 4.10 -14.32 5.00
CA LEU A 29 4.22 -12.86 4.87
C LEU A 29 2.86 -12.20 4.66
N LYS A 30 2.00 -12.80 3.81
CA LYS A 30 0.63 -12.32 3.63
C LYS A 30 -0.18 -12.46 4.91
N LEU A 31 -0.01 -13.54 5.67
CA LEU A 31 -0.70 -13.75 6.94
C LEU A 31 -0.31 -12.67 7.96
N ALA A 32 1.00 -12.44 8.16
CA ALA A 32 1.49 -11.37 9.01
C ALA A 32 0.99 -9.98 8.56
N LEU A 33 0.99 -9.71 7.25
CA LEU A 33 0.46 -8.45 6.72
C LEU A 33 -1.05 -8.28 6.99
N ARG A 34 -1.82 -9.37 6.88
CA ARG A 34 -3.25 -9.37 7.19
C ARG A 34 -3.51 -9.07 8.67
N GLU A 35 -2.67 -9.56 9.58
CA GLU A 35 -2.73 -9.24 11.02
C GLU A 35 -2.47 -7.75 11.26
N GLU A 36 -1.45 -7.16 10.63
CA GLU A 36 -1.19 -5.73 10.77
C GLU A 36 -2.33 -4.87 10.17
N PHE A 37 -2.97 -5.33 9.10
CA PHE A 37 -4.18 -4.67 8.58
C PHE A 37 -5.39 -4.83 9.51
N CYS A 38 -5.53 -5.93 10.25
CA CYS A 38 -6.56 -6.06 11.29
C CYS A 38 -6.37 -5.01 12.39
N ASN A 39 -5.12 -4.77 12.83
CA ASN A 39 -4.84 -3.74 13.83
C ASN A 39 -5.29 -2.35 13.36
N LEU A 40 -5.11 -2.03 12.07
CA LEU A 40 -5.56 -0.76 11.49
C LEU A 40 -7.09 -0.70 11.31
N GLU A 41 -7.71 -1.81 10.90
CA GLU A 41 -9.17 -1.96 10.82
C GLU A 41 -9.85 -1.70 12.17
N GLU A 42 -9.28 -2.23 13.25
CA GLU A 42 -9.78 -2.03 14.61
C GLU A 42 -9.79 -0.55 15.00
N ILE A 43 -8.77 0.22 14.61
CA ILE A 43 -8.72 1.66 14.89
C ILE A 43 -9.83 2.40 14.15
N LEU A 44 -9.97 2.18 12.83
CA LEU A 44 -11.01 2.84 12.04
C LEU A 44 -12.41 2.48 12.56
N SER A 45 -12.62 1.20 12.90
CA SER A 45 -13.88 0.69 13.45
C SER A 45 -14.19 1.27 14.82
N TYR A 46 -13.19 1.36 15.71
CA TYR A 46 -13.35 1.91 17.05
C TYR A 46 -13.64 3.42 17.02
N GLN A 47 -12.91 4.17 16.18
CA GLN A 47 -13.13 5.60 16.02
C GLN A 47 -14.45 5.89 15.28
N ASN A 48 -14.93 4.95 14.46
CA ASN A 48 -16.09 5.10 13.58
C ASN A 48 -15.97 6.33 12.68
N THR A 49 -14.79 6.50 12.09
CA THR A 49 -14.47 7.59 11.15
C THR A 49 -13.88 7.02 9.87
N ILE A 50 -13.88 7.81 8.79
CA ILE A 50 -13.36 7.36 7.49
C ILE A 50 -11.82 7.37 7.48
N PHE A 51 -11.19 8.39 8.10
CA PHE A 51 -9.74 8.59 8.11
C PHE A 51 -9.14 8.31 9.49
N PHE A 52 -7.86 7.95 9.54
CA PHE A 52 -7.21 7.61 10.80
C PHE A 52 -7.06 8.81 11.75
N GLY A 53 -7.13 10.03 11.20
CA GLY A 53 -7.15 11.28 11.96
C GLY A 53 -8.55 11.80 12.34
N GLY A 54 -9.63 11.12 11.92
CA GLY A 54 -11.01 11.52 12.16
C GLY A 54 -11.86 11.63 10.88
N ASP A 55 -12.83 12.55 10.87
CA ASP A 55 -13.78 12.70 9.75
C ASP A 55 -13.15 13.29 8.48
N CYS A 56 -12.01 13.97 8.62
CA CYS A 56 -11.28 14.59 7.51
C CYS A 56 -9.90 13.96 7.36
N ILE A 57 -9.42 13.91 6.12
CA ILE A 57 -8.05 13.48 5.82
C ILE A 57 -7.02 14.34 6.56
N SER A 58 -5.95 13.71 7.02
CA SER A 58 -4.90 14.39 7.80
C SER A 58 -3.52 13.81 7.49
N MET A 59 -2.50 14.33 8.18
CA MET A 59 -1.10 13.91 7.98
C MET A 59 -0.90 12.40 8.08
N ILE A 60 -1.56 11.72 9.03
CA ILE A 60 -1.35 10.29 9.23
C ILE A 60 -1.82 9.46 8.03
N ASP A 61 -2.88 9.90 7.36
CA ASP A 61 -3.43 9.24 6.19
C ASP A 61 -2.46 9.32 5.02
N TYR A 62 -1.90 10.51 4.77
CA TYR A 62 -0.86 10.72 3.75
C TYR A 62 0.43 9.96 4.07
N LEU A 63 0.78 9.82 5.35
CA LEU A 63 1.92 8.99 5.73
C LEU A 63 1.66 7.53 5.36
N PHE A 64 0.46 6.98 5.59
CA PHE A 64 0.19 5.57 5.31
C PHE A 64 -0.03 5.27 3.82
N TRP A 65 -0.64 6.21 3.10
CA TRP A 65 -1.11 6.04 1.72
C TRP A 65 -0.16 5.33 0.75
N PRO A 66 1.14 5.68 0.68
CA PRO A 66 2.00 5.16 -0.39
C PRO A 66 2.09 3.63 -0.39
N TRP A 67 1.96 2.97 0.77
CA TRP A 67 2.02 1.51 0.84
C TRP A 67 0.70 0.83 0.45
N PHE A 68 -0.42 1.53 0.60
CA PHE A 68 -1.75 1.05 0.20
C PHE A 68 -2.03 1.25 -1.28
N GLU A 69 -1.56 2.35 -1.88
CA GLU A 69 -1.65 2.59 -3.32
C GLU A 69 -1.05 1.42 -4.13
N ARG A 70 0.04 0.84 -3.61
CA ARG A 70 0.88 -0.13 -4.30
C ARG A 70 0.40 -1.58 -4.20
N LEU A 71 -0.60 -1.88 -3.35
CA LEU A 71 -1.03 -3.26 -3.09
C LEU A 71 -1.47 -4.01 -4.36
N ASP A 72 -2.15 -3.33 -5.29
CA ASP A 72 -2.58 -3.91 -6.57
C ASP A 72 -1.37 -4.26 -7.44
N VAL A 73 -0.47 -3.30 -7.67
CA VAL A 73 0.75 -3.53 -8.46
C VAL A 73 1.66 -4.59 -7.83
N TYR A 74 1.68 -4.68 -6.50
CA TYR A 74 2.47 -5.69 -5.77
C TYR A 74 1.83 -7.08 -5.79
N GLY A 75 0.61 -7.25 -6.29
CA GLY A 75 -0.09 -8.55 -6.31
C GLY A 75 -0.57 -9.02 -4.93
N ILE A 76 -0.81 -8.09 -4.01
CA ILE A 76 -1.21 -8.36 -2.62
C ILE A 76 -2.47 -7.59 -2.19
N ALA A 77 -3.26 -7.10 -3.15
CA ALA A 77 -4.54 -6.44 -2.89
C ALA A 77 -5.54 -7.36 -2.15
N ASP A 78 -5.41 -8.68 -2.26
CA ASP A 78 -6.23 -9.63 -1.52
C ASP A 78 -6.05 -9.54 0.01
N CYS A 79 -4.93 -8.98 0.48
CA CYS A 79 -4.62 -8.86 1.90
C CYS A 79 -5.54 -7.88 2.65
N VAL A 80 -6.30 -7.03 1.97
CA VAL A 80 -7.29 -6.13 2.62
C VAL A 80 -8.73 -6.62 2.48
N ASN A 81 -8.96 -7.80 1.89
CA ASN A 81 -10.33 -8.28 1.65
C ASN A 81 -11.16 -8.47 2.93
N HIS A 82 -10.49 -8.78 4.05
CA HIS A 82 -11.12 -9.01 5.35
C HIS A 82 -11.24 -7.75 6.23
N THR A 83 -10.85 -6.57 5.72
CA THR A 83 -10.84 -5.30 6.45
C THR A 83 -11.75 -4.25 5.77
N PRO A 84 -13.07 -4.29 6.02
CA PRO A 84 -14.03 -3.44 5.32
C PRO A 84 -13.84 -1.93 5.56
N ALA A 85 -13.55 -1.49 6.79
CA ALA A 85 -13.31 -0.07 7.08
C ALA A 85 -12.03 0.42 6.39
N LEU A 86 -10.97 -0.39 6.39
CA LEU A 86 -9.73 -0.09 5.69
C LEU A 86 -9.92 0.00 4.18
N ARG A 87 -10.77 -0.85 3.59
CA ARG A 87 -11.15 -0.75 2.17
C ARG A 87 -11.94 0.51 1.85
N LEU A 88 -12.80 0.96 2.76
CA LEU A 88 -13.49 2.25 2.64
C LEU A 88 -12.49 3.40 2.70
N TRP A 89 -11.54 3.36 3.64
CA TRP A 89 -10.45 4.33 3.73
C TRP A 89 -9.62 4.36 2.44
N ILE A 90 -9.21 3.22 1.88
CA ILE A 90 -8.49 3.16 0.58
C ILE A 90 -9.31 3.83 -0.52
N SER A 91 -10.62 3.59 -0.55
CA SER A 91 -11.52 4.16 -1.56
C SER A 91 -11.71 5.67 -1.38
N ALA A 92 -11.71 6.16 -0.14
CA ALA A 92 -11.78 7.58 0.19
C ALA A 92 -10.46 8.30 -0.15
N MET A 93 -9.31 7.68 0.16
CA MET A 93 -7.99 8.22 -0.19
C MET A 93 -7.85 8.41 -1.69
N LYS A 94 -8.33 7.48 -2.52
CA LYS A 94 -8.31 7.63 -3.99
C LYS A 94 -9.16 8.80 -4.51
N GLN A 95 -10.08 9.32 -3.70
CA GLN A 95 -10.92 10.48 -4.05
C GLN A 95 -10.35 11.80 -3.55
N ASP A 96 -9.35 11.78 -2.66
CA ASP A 96 -8.68 12.98 -2.20
C ASP A 96 -7.95 13.68 -3.37
N PRO A 97 -8.08 15.01 -3.54
CA PRO A 97 -7.44 15.72 -4.64
C PRO A 97 -5.91 15.61 -4.67
N THR A 98 -5.25 15.58 -3.51
CA THR A 98 -3.78 15.49 -3.42
C THR A 98 -3.30 14.10 -3.80
N VAL A 99 -3.96 13.06 -3.27
CA VAL A 99 -3.70 11.67 -3.66
C VAL A 99 -3.94 11.48 -5.16
N CYS A 100 -5.10 11.89 -5.66
CA CYS A 100 -5.50 11.71 -7.06
C CYS A 100 -4.48 12.35 -8.03
N ALA A 101 -4.00 13.56 -7.72
CA ALA A 101 -3.00 14.25 -8.52
C ALA A 101 -1.63 13.56 -8.57
N LEU A 102 -1.34 12.67 -7.63
CA LEU A 102 -0.05 11.99 -7.46
C LEU A 102 -0.12 10.48 -7.71
N LEU A 103 -1.30 9.93 -8.06
CA LEU A 103 -1.46 8.50 -8.34
C LEU A 103 -0.53 8.06 -9.47
N ILE A 104 0.23 7.01 -9.22
CA ILE A 104 1.14 6.45 -10.23
C ILE A 104 0.34 5.62 -11.22
N ASP A 105 0.56 5.84 -12.53
CA ASP A 105 -0.03 4.97 -13.55
C ASP A 105 0.42 3.51 -13.34
N LYS A 106 -0.55 2.60 -13.38
CA LYS A 106 -0.34 1.18 -13.08
C LYS A 106 0.70 0.55 -14.03
N ASN A 107 0.63 0.85 -15.31
CA ASN A 107 1.53 0.27 -16.31
C ASN A 107 2.93 0.88 -16.19
N MET A 108 3.01 2.17 -15.88
CA MET A 108 4.27 2.85 -15.60
C MET A 108 4.98 2.20 -14.40
N PHE A 109 4.26 1.95 -13.30
CA PHE A 109 4.87 1.35 -12.12
C PHE A 109 5.25 -0.12 -12.33
N LEU A 110 4.44 -0.90 -13.06
CA LEU A 110 4.78 -2.27 -13.45
C LEU A 110 6.05 -2.33 -14.30
N GLY A 111 6.22 -1.40 -15.24
CA GLY A 111 7.42 -1.30 -16.06
C GLY A 111 8.66 -0.93 -15.26
N PHE A 112 8.56 0.04 -14.35
CA PHE A 112 9.61 0.35 -13.37
C PHE A 112 10.02 -0.91 -12.60
N LEU A 113 9.06 -1.62 -11.99
CA LEU A 113 9.36 -2.82 -11.21
C LEU A 113 9.99 -3.92 -12.06
N ASN A 114 9.58 -4.04 -13.33
CA ASN A 114 10.17 -5.02 -14.23
C ASN A 114 11.68 -4.83 -14.42
N LEU A 115 12.10 -3.59 -14.66
CA LEU A 115 13.50 -3.22 -14.81
C LEU A 115 14.24 -3.23 -13.48
N TYR A 116 13.61 -2.75 -12.41
CA TYR A 116 14.20 -2.66 -11.08
C TYR A 116 14.63 -4.04 -10.55
N PHE A 117 13.79 -5.06 -10.71
CA PHE A 117 14.12 -6.44 -10.30
C PHE A 117 15.16 -7.13 -11.20
N GLN A 118 15.51 -6.53 -12.34
CA GLN A 118 16.62 -6.97 -13.19
C GLN A 118 17.93 -6.23 -12.89
N ASN A 119 17.94 -5.32 -11.90
CA ASN A 119 19.02 -4.36 -11.66
C ASN A 119 19.38 -3.54 -12.92
N HIS A 120 18.39 -3.25 -13.77
CA HIS A 120 18.60 -2.47 -14.98
C HIS A 120 18.65 -0.97 -14.66
N PRO A 121 19.65 -0.19 -15.10
CA PRO A 121 19.77 1.23 -14.78
C PRO A 121 18.58 2.05 -15.27
N ASP A 122 18.02 1.74 -16.43
CA ASP A 122 16.84 2.44 -16.98
C ASP A 122 15.59 2.33 -16.08
N ALA A 123 15.60 1.46 -15.05
CA ALA A 123 14.54 1.48 -14.04
C ALA A 123 14.42 2.87 -13.39
N PHE A 124 15.54 3.54 -13.11
CA PHE A 124 15.56 4.80 -12.38
C PHE A 124 15.04 6.00 -13.18
N ASP A 125 14.88 5.85 -14.51
CA ASP A 125 14.35 6.86 -15.42
C ASP A 125 13.12 6.35 -16.22
N TYR A 126 12.52 5.23 -15.81
CA TYR A 126 11.45 4.58 -16.58
C TYR A 126 10.24 5.52 -16.78
N GLY A 127 9.86 5.74 -18.04
CA GLY A 127 8.73 6.59 -18.42
C GLY A 127 9.11 8.04 -18.70
N LEU A 128 10.36 8.44 -18.47
CA LEU A 128 10.87 9.74 -18.91
C LEU A 128 11.17 9.70 -20.42
N SER A 129 10.82 10.78 -21.12
CA SER A 129 11.19 10.99 -22.52
C SER A 129 12.28 12.05 -22.57
N CYS A 130 13.38 11.76 -23.29
CA CYS A 130 14.42 12.74 -23.58
C CYS A 130 13.95 13.79 -24.58
#